data_AF-A0A950GVY8-F1
#
_entry.id   AF-A0A950GVY8-F1
#
_cell.length_a   1.000
_cell.length_b   1.000
_cell.length_c   1.000
_cell.angle_alpha   90.00
_cell.angle_beta   90.00
_cell.angle_gamma   90.00
#
_symmetry.space_group_name_H-M   'P 1'
#
loop_
_entity.id
_entity.type
_entity.pdbx_description
1 polymer ?
#
loop_
_entity_poly.entity_id
_entity_poly.type
_entity_poly.pdbx_seq_one_letter_code
_entity_poly.pdbx_strand_id
1 'polypeptide(L)'
;DIFYNNSFKNGMLLIKVSPEDLEKLFDDAERGANATLTIDLEKQEINGPDGGTIHFDIDPHLKHCLLNGLDDIGLTEQKRDKVASYEARVALERPWL
;
A
#
# COMPACT_ATOMS: atom_id res chain seq x y z
N ASP A 1 -4.92 14.45 4.12
CA ASP A 1 -4.29 14.12 2.82
C ASP A 1 -2.78 14.08 2.82
N ILE A 2 -2.06 15.08 3.35
CA ILE A 2 -0.57 15.05 3.37
C ILE A 2 -0.03 13.86 4.18
N PHE A 3 -0.55 13.63 5.39
CA PHE A 3 -0.16 12.49 6.22
C PHE A 3 -0.51 11.15 5.58
N TYR A 4 -1.64 11.10 4.87
CA TYR A 4 -2.08 9.90 4.15
C TYR A 4 -1.04 9.53 3.09
N ASN A 5 -0.74 10.45 2.17
CA ASN A 5 0.25 10.22 1.10
C ASN A 5 1.68 9.95 1.61
N ASN A 6 2.13 10.66 2.65
CA ASN A 6 3.48 10.44 3.18
C ASN A 6 3.59 9.10 3.92
N SER A 7 2.52 8.62 4.55
CA SER A 7 2.55 7.32 5.24
C SER A 7 2.74 6.17 4.26
N PHE A 8 2.13 6.25 3.07
CA PHE A 8 2.32 5.22 2.03
C PHE A 8 3.74 5.17 1.49
N LYS A 9 4.39 6.33 1.30
CA LYS A 9 5.82 6.40 0.91
C LYS A 9 6.79 5.84 1.95
N ASN A 10 6.30 5.56 3.16
CA ASN A 10 7.07 4.95 4.24
C ASN A 10 6.59 3.51 4.53
N GLY A 11 5.80 2.91 3.64
CA GLY A 11 5.30 1.54 3.78
C GLY A 11 4.23 1.36 4.87
N MET A 12 3.61 2.44 5.35
CA MET A 12 2.53 2.37 6.35
C MET A 12 1.17 2.25 5.66
N LEU A 13 0.44 1.19 5.99
CA LEU A 13 -0.95 0.97 5.56
C LEU A 13 -1.91 1.73 6.46
N LEU A 14 -2.65 2.69 5.89
CA LEU A 14 -3.70 3.40 6.59
C LEU A 14 -5.07 2.86 6.19
N ILE A 15 -5.75 2.22 7.14
CA ILE A 15 -7.06 1.63 6.96
C ILE A 15 -8.11 2.57 7.54
N LYS A 16 -9.15 2.87 6.75
CA LYS A 16 -10.35 3.57 7.24
C LYS A 16 -11.38 2.52 7.65
N VAL A 17 -11.82 2.58 8.90
CA VAL A 17 -12.86 1.70 9.44
C VAL A 17 -14.04 2.54 9.92
N SER A 18 -15.21 1.90 10.00
CA SER A 18 -16.39 2.53 10.60
C SER A 18 -16.20 2.71 12.12
N PRO A 19 -16.94 3.62 12.78
CA PRO A 19 -16.88 3.76 14.24
C PRO A 19 -17.24 2.47 14.98
N GLU A 20 -18.20 1.70 14.46
CA GLU A 20 -18.61 0.41 15.04
C GLU A 20 -17.51 -0.64 14.96
N ASP A 21 -16.78 -0.69 13.84
CA ASP A 21 -15.66 -1.61 13.68
C ASP A 21 -14.44 -1.16 14.48
N LEU A 22 -14.25 0.15 14.65
CA LEU A 22 -13.23 0.70 15.53
C LEU A 22 -13.43 0.24 16.98
N GLU A 23 -14.66 0.31 17.50
CA GLU A 23 -15.00 -0.21 18.84
C GLU A 23 -14.68 -1.70 18.96
N LYS A 24 -15.08 -2.53 17.98
CA LYS A 24 -14.74 -3.96 17.97
C LYS A 24 -13.23 -4.21 18.01
N LEU A 25 -12.46 -3.45 17.23
CA LEU A 25 -11.00 -3.57 17.20
C LEU A 25 -10.37 -3.15 18.53
N PHE A 26 -10.92 -2.13 19.21
CA PHE A 26 -10.48 -1.74 20.55
C PHE A 26 -10.82 -2.81 21.59
N ASP A 27 -12.04 -3.33 21.57
CA ASP A 27 -12.47 -4.43 22.44
C ASP A 27 -11.58 -5.67 22.25
N ASP A 28 -11.29 -6.04 21.01
CA ASP A 28 -10.40 -7.15 20.67
C ASP A 28 -8.97 -6.92 21.18
N ALA A 29 -8.47 -5.68 21.09
CA ALA A 29 -7.14 -5.31 21.59
C ALA A 29 -7.05 -5.31 23.13
N GLU A 30 -8.13 -4.95 23.83
CA GLU A 30 -8.18 -4.94 25.30
C GLU A 30 -8.27 -6.35 25.91
N ARG A 31 -8.75 -7.35 25.15
CA ARG A 31 -8.91 -8.75 25.61
C ARG A 31 -7.60 -9.49 25.90
N GLY A 32 -6.44 -8.87 25.63
CA GLY A 32 -5.16 -9.28 26.21
C GLY A 32 -4.00 -9.34 25.23
N ALA A 33 -2.79 -9.46 25.76
CA ALA A 33 -1.52 -9.35 25.03
C ALA A 33 -1.28 -10.36 23.89
N ASN A 34 -2.15 -11.37 23.75
CA ASN A 34 -2.09 -12.37 22.66
C ASN A 34 -3.16 -12.14 21.57
N ALA A 35 -3.94 -11.05 21.65
CA ALA A 35 -4.86 -10.64 20.59
C ALA A 35 -4.07 -10.30 19.32
N THR A 36 -3.83 -11.31 18.48
CA THR A 36 -3.13 -11.14 17.22
C THR A 36 -4.17 -10.74 16.17
N LEU A 37 -4.04 -9.52 15.65
CA LEU A 37 -4.81 -9.09 14.50
C LEU A 37 -4.03 -9.40 13.24
N THR A 38 -4.69 -10.07 12.30
CA THR A 38 -4.11 -10.37 10.97
C THR A 38 -4.78 -9.47 9.94
N ILE A 39 -3.97 -8.76 9.16
CA ILE A 39 -4.46 -7.83 8.13
C ILE A 39 -4.12 -8.44 6.76
N ASP A 40 -5.14 -8.85 6.01
CA ASP A 40 -5.01 -9.35 4.65
C ASP A 40 -5.32 -8.21 3.68
N LEU A 41 -4.27 -7.64 3.07
CA LEU A 41 -4.41 -6.56 2.11
C LEU A 41 -4.97 -7.02 0.76
N GLU A 42 -4.76 -8.28 0.37
CA GLU A 42 -5.22 -8.82 -0.91
C GLU A 42 -6.75 -8.99 -0.89
N LYS A 43 -7.28 -9.53 0.21
CA LYS A 43 -8.73 -9.65 0.45
C LYS A 43 -9.36 -8.40 1.02
N GLN A 44 -8.54 -7.49 1.55
CA GLN A 44 -8.97 -6.27 2.26
C GLN A 44 -9.80 -6.59 3.51
N GLU A 45 -9.29 -7.52 4.30
CA GLU A 45 -9.93 -8.06 5.49
C GLU A 45 -9.00 -7.91 6.70
N ILE A 46 -9.56 -7.53 7.84
CA ILE A 46 -8.91 -7.59 9.15
C ILE A 46 -9.54 -8.74 9.91
N ASN A 47 -8.73 -9.71 10.29
CA ASN A 47 -9.13 -10.87 11.07
C ASN A 47 -8.69 -10.68 12.52
N GLY A 48 -9.67 -10.59 13.40
CA GLY A 48 -9.47 -10.52 14.85
C GLY A 48 -9.15 -11.90 15.45
N PRO A 49 -8.65 -11.92 16.70
CA PRO A 49 -8.29 -13.15 17.41
C PRO A 49 -9.50 -14.08 17.66
N ASP A 50 -10.70 -13.51 17.76
CA ASP A 50 -11.93 -14.24 18.05
C ASP A 50 -12.62 -14.79 16.77
N GLY A 51 -11.97 -14.66 15.61
CA GLY A 51 -12.51 -15.07 14.30
C GLY A 51 -13.47 -14.04 13.66
N GLY A 52 -13.53 -12.83 14.21
CA GLY A 52 -14.23 -11.71 13.59
C GLY A 52 -13.49 -11.21 12.36
N THR A 53 -14.20 -11.03 11.25
CA THR A 53 -13.65 -10.47 10.01
C THR A 53 -14.28 -9.12 9.72
N ILE A 54 -13.45 -8.09 9.59
CA ILE A 54 -13.86 -6.73 9.23
C ILE A 54 -13.33 -6.43 7.84
N HIS A 55 -14.20 -6.03 6.92
CA HIS A 55 -13.78 -5.61 5.59
C HIS A 55 -13.43 -4.12 5.60
N PHE A 56 -12.39 -3.76 4.85
CA PHE A 56 -12.00 -2.37 4.68
C PHE A 56 -11.79 -2.00 3.21
N ASP A 57 -11.98 -0.72 2.90
CA ASP A 57 -11.71 -0.20 1.57
C ASP A 57 -10.39 0.56 1.53
N ILE A 58 -9.60 0.30 0.48
CA ILE A 58 -8.39 1.03 0.15
C ILE A 58 -8.37 1.35 -1.34
N ASP A 59 -7.72 2.47 -1.69
CA ASP A 59 -7.52 2.82 -3.08
C ASP A 59 -6.73 1.71 -3.83
N PRO A 60 -7.22 1.24 -4.99
CA PRO A 60 -6.56 0.18 -5.77
C PRO A 60 -5.11 0.49 -6.14
N HIS A 61 -4.77 1.75 -6.37
CA HIS A 61 -3.40 2.16 -6.68
C HIS A 61 -2.49 1.97 -5.48
N LEU A 62 -2.94 2.37 -4.29
CA LEU A 62 -2.20 2.20 -3.03
C LEU A 62 -2.05 0.72 -2.66
N LYS A 63 -3.11 -0.08 -2.85
CA LYS A 63 -3.08 -1.53 -2.68
C LYS A 63 -2.00 -2.16 -3.56
N HIS A 64 -1.97 -1.79 -4.85
CA HIS A 64 -0.97 -2.31 -5.78
C HIS A 64 0.46 -1.92 -5.38
N CYS A 65 0.68 -0.67 -4.93
CA CYS A 65 2.00 -0.23 -4.46
C CYS A 65 2.47 -1.02 -3.23
N LEU A 66 1.62 -1.19 -2.23
CA LEU A 66 1.95 -1.92 -1.00
C LEU A 66 2.16 -3.42 -1.24
N LEU A 67 1.31 -4.08 -2.04
CA LEU A 67 1.44 -5.51 -2.34
C LEU A 67 2.73 -5.84 -3.12
N ASN A 68 3.13 -4.97 -4.03
CA ASN A 68 4.34 -5.18 -4.82
C ASN A 68 5.60 -4.56 -4.19
N GLY A 69 5.49 -3.96 -2.99
CA GLY A 69 6.58 -3.23 -2.35
C GLY A 69 7.14 -2.09 -3.22
N LEU A 70 6.32 -1.57 -4.15
CA LEU A 70 6.71 -0.51 -5.08
C LEU A 70 6.56 0.83 -4.37
N ASP A 71 7.59 1.23 -3.62
CA ASP A 71 7.86 2.67 -3.46
C ASP A 71 8.20 3.24 -4.85
N ASP A 72 7.91 4.51 -5.10
CA ASP A 72 7.99 5.27 -6.38
C ASP A 72 9.13 4.89 -7.39
N ILE A 73 10.20 4.26 -6.92
CA ILE A 73 11.29 3.64 -7.69
C ILE A 73 10.79 2.53 -8.63
N GLY A 74 9.87 1.67 -8.20
CA GLY A 74 9.35 0.56 -9.01
C GLY A 74 8.50 1.03 -10.21
N LEU A 75 7.78 2.14 -10.05
CA LEU A 75 7.04 2.79 -11.15
C LEU A 75 7.99 3.43 -12.18
N THR A 76 9.16 3.86 -11.73
CA THR A 76 10.21 4.42 -12.59
C THR A 76 10.99 3.30 -13.30
N GLU A 77 11.23 2.17 -12.63
CA GLU A 77 11.78 0.94 -13.20
C GLU A 77 10.90 0.40 -14.34
N GLN A 78 9.57 0.40 -14.20
CA GLN A 78 8.65 0.03 -15.29
C GLN A 78 8.73 0.95 -16.52
N LYS A 79 9.31 2.14 -16.38
CA LYS A 79 9.56 3.07 -17.48
C LYS A 79 10.99 2.99 -18.01
N ARG A 80 11.85 2.09 -17.50
CA ARG A 80 13.23 1.90 -18.02
C ARG A 80 13.24 1.67 -19.52
N ASP A 81 12.33 0.85 -20.04
CA ASP A 81 12.28 0.59 -21.49
C ASP A 81 11.95 1.85 -22.30
N LYS A 82 11.09 2.73 -21.76
CA LYS A 82 10.76 4.02 -22.39
C LYS A 82 11.92 5.00 -22.30
N VAL A 83 12.67 5.00 -21.20
CA VAL A 83 13.89 5.80 -21.03
C VAL A 83 14.97 5.32 -22.00
N ALA A 84 15.23 4.01 -22.07
CA ALA A 84 16.19 3.42 -23.00
C ALA A 84 15.84 3.72 -24.46
N SER A 85 14.55 3.62 -24.82
CA SER A 85 14.06 3.95 -26.16
C SER A 85 14.26 5.43 -26.50
N TYR A 86 14.05 6.31 -25.52
CA TYR A 86 14.28 7.74 -25.68
C TYR A 86 15.77 8.07 -25.81
N GLU A 87 16.63 7.49 -24.96
CA GLU A 87 18.08 7.68 -25.01
C GLU A 87 18.68 7.18 -26.32
N ALA A 88 18.24 6.02 -26.81
CA ALA A 88 18.66 5.50 -28.12
C ALA A 88 18.30 6.46 -29.26
N ARG A 89 17.11 7.07 -29.22
CA ARG A 89 16.70 8.09 -30.20
C ARG A 89 17.50 9.38 -30.05
N VAL A 90 17.75 9.84 -28.83
CA VAL A 90 18.56 11.04 -28.57
C VAL A 90 20.01 10.86 -29.04
N ALA A 91 20.61 9.70 -28.79
CA ALA A 91 21.95 9.37 -29.27
C ALA A 91 22.06 9.40 -30.81
N LEU A 92 20.98 9.04 -31.50
CA LEU A 92 20.91 9.08 -32.97
C LEU A 92 20.66 10.50 -33.51
N GLU A 93 19.77 11.26 -32.89
CA GLU A 93 19.36 12.60 -33.35
C GLU A 93 20.32 13.71 -32.91
N ARG A 94 21.07 13.50 -31.83
CA ARG A 94 21.97 14.50 -31.22
C ARG A 94 23.30 13.85 -30.78
N PRO A 95 24.13 13.41 -31.73
CA PRO A 95 25.39 12.70 -31.45
C PRO A 95 26.49 13.54 -30.77
N TRP A 96 26.24 14.83 -30.51
CA TRP A 96 27.18 15.76 -29.86
C TRP A 96 26.86 16.01 -28.38
N LEU A 97 25.87 15.29 -27.83
CA LEU A 97 25.58 15.17 -26.40
C LEU A 97 26.28 13.92 -25.85
#